data_AF-A0A6L3ZHS6-F1
#
_entry.id   AF-A0A6L3ZHS6-F1
#
_cell.length_a   1.000
_cell.length_b   1.000
_cell.length_c   1.000
_cell.angle_alpha   90.00
_cell.angle_beta   90.00
_cell.angle_gamma   90.00
#
_symmetry.space_group_name_H-M   'P 1'
#
loop_
_entity.id
_entity.type
_entity.pdbx_description
1 polymer ?
#
loop_
_entity_poly.entity_id
_entity_poly.type
_entity_poly.pdbx_seq_one_letter_code
_entity_poly.pdbx_strand_id
1 'polypeptide(L)'
;MSVKEYSNGEVTIVWEASKCLHAGICVQKLPSVYNPSERPWIKAEKASTQAIIDQVFACPSGALSIKGNQPTKIAREDDGKKGRFAIYENGILAGEMTYTWAGEKKFIIDHTGVEPGFERKGYGKKMVYAAVNYAKDNGLYIIPLCPFAKAEFEKNATLGNVLK
;
A
#
# COMPACT_ATOMS: atom_id res chain seq x y z
N MET A 1 -17.72 -19.09 17.96
CA MET A 1 -16.29 -19.00 17.59
C MET A 1 -15.76 -17.66 18.11
N SER A 2 -14.72 -17.65 18.94
CA SER A 2 -14.20 -16.41 19.52
C SER A 2 -13.15 -15.77 18.61
N VAL A 3 -13.58 -14.80 17.81
CA VAL A 3 -12.68 -13.91 17.06
C VAL A 3 -12.11 -12.87 18.03
N LYS A 4 -10.81 -12.58 17.92
CA LYS A 4 -10.15 -11.53 18.71
C LYS A 4 -9.47 -10.52 17.79
N GLU A 5 -9.47 -9.26 18.20
CA GLU A 5 -8.93 -8.14 17.41
C GLU A 5 -7.79 -7.46 18.18
N TYR A 6 -6.71 -7.12 17.48
CA TYR A 6 -5.52 -6.49 18.03
C TYR A 6 -5.04 -5.39 17.08
N SER A 7 -5.03 -4.14 17.51
CA SER A 7 -4.69 -3.00 16.66
C SER A 7 -3.39 -2.33 17.09
N ASN A 8 -2.61 -1.85 16.11
CA ASN A 8 -1.46 -0.97 16.34
C ASN A 8 -1.79 0.52 16.08
N GLY A 9 -3.06 0.86 15.87
CA GLY A 9 -3.53 2.20 15.48
C GLY A 9 -3.65 2.44 13.98
N GLU A 10 -2.97 1.64 13.14
CA GLU A 10 -3.06 1.73 11.67
C GLU A 10 -3.81 0.54 11.05
N VAL A 11 -3.55 -0.67 11.56
CA VAL A 11 -4.20 -1.91 11.13
C VAL A 11 -4.70 -2.71 12.32
N THR A 12 -5.71 -3.55 12.10
CA THR A 12 -6.24 -4.46 13.12
C THR A 12 -6.05 -5.90 12.68
N ILE A 13 -5.21 -6.64 13.41
CA ILE A 13 -5.06 -8.10 13.30
C ILE A 13 -6.33 -8.74 13.85
N VAL A 14 -7.02 -9.50 13.02
CA VAL A 14 -8.13 -10.36 13.38
C VAL A 14 -7.63 -11.78 13.48
N TRP A 15 -7.76 -12.38 14.66
CA TRP A 15 -7.37 -13.76 14.92
C TRP A 15 -8.58 -14.63 15.20
N GLU A 16 -8.72 -15.71 14.43
CA GLU A 16 -9.75 -16.73 14.58
C GLU A 16 -9.13 -18.08 14.97
N ALA A 17 -9.20 -18.41 16.25
CA ALA A 17 -8.55 -19.60 16.82
C ALA A 17 -8.97 -20.91 16.14
N SER A 18 -10.25 -21.04 15.75
CA SER A 18 -10.80 -22.23 15.09
C SER A 18 -10.17 -22.55 13.74
N LYS A 19 -9.58 -21.56 13.06
CA LYS A 19 -8.92 -21.73 11.77
C LYS A 19 -7.42 -22.00 11.89
N CYS A 20 -6.83 -21.96 13.08
CA CYS A 20 -5.37 -22.03 13.24
C CYS A 20 -4.84 -23.45 13.09
N LEU A 21 -4.04 -23.69 12.03
CA LEU A 21 -3.31 -24.96 11.83
C LEU A 21 -2.00 -25.06 12.63
N HIS A 22 -1.68 -24.05 13.46
CA HIS A 22 -0.48 -24.00 14.29
C HIS A 22 0.85 -24.22 13.53
N ALA A 23 0.93 -23.74 12.28
CA ALA A 23 2.12 -23.83 11.44
C ALA A 23 3.35 -23.07 12.00
N GLY A 24 3.22 -22.30 13.08
CA GLY A 24 4.32 -21.59 13.75
C GLY A 24 4.87 -20.35 13.02
N ILE A 25 4.43 -20.10 11.78
CA ILE A 25 4.93 -19.00 10.93
C ILE A 25 4.79 -17.63 11.59
N CYS A 26 3.73 -17.40 12.37
CA CYS A 26 3.52 -16.13 13.06
C CYS A 26 4.60 -15.83 14.11
N VAL A 27 4.88 -16.80 14.99
CA VAL A 27 5.88 -16.69 16.05
C VAL A 27 7.29 -16.66 15.48
N GLN A 28 7.55 -17.43 14.41
CA GLN A 28 8.86 -17.47 13.76
C GLN A 28 9.20 -16.15 13.05
N LYS A 29 8.25 -15.56 12.31
CA LYS A 29 8.48 -14.33 11.54
C LYS A 29 8.43 -13.06 12.39
N LEU A 30 7.52 -13.00 13.36
CA LEU A 30 7.32 -11.81 14.21
C LEU A 30 7.18 -12.21 15.69
N PRO A 31 8.25 -12.70 16.34
CA PRO A 31 8.20 -13.07 17.75
C PRO A 31 7.95 -11.88 18.69
N SER A 32 8.22 -10.65 18.23
CA SER A 32 7.88 -9.44 18.98
C SER A 32 6.37 -9.19 19.05
N VAL A 33 5.60 -9.66 18.06
CA VAL A 33 4.14 -9.50 17.98
C VAL A 33 3.42 -10.74 18.52
N TYR A 34 3.89 -11.94 18.18
CA TYR A 34 3.22 -13.21 18.50
C TYR A 34 4.02 -14.00 19.54
N ASN A 35 3.49 -14.09 20.76
CA ASN A 35 4.10 -14.84 21.86
C ASN A 35 3.08 -15.75 22.57
N PRO A 36 3.03 -17.07 22.25
CA PRO A 36 2.07 -18.01 22.83
C PRO A 36 2.11 -18.14 24.36
N SER A 37 3.23 -17.77 24.99
CA SER A 37 3.41 -17.82 26.46
C SER A 37 2.84 -16.60 27.18
N GLU A 38 2.48 -15.53 26.46
CA GLU A 38 1.96 -14.29 27.04
C GLU A 38 0.44 -14.13 26.85
N ARG A 39 -0.19 -13.29 27.67
CA ARG A 39 -1.59 -12.88 27.51
C ARG A 39 -1.69 -11.34 27.64
N PRO A 40 -2.13 -10.62 26.59
CA PRO A 40 -2.46 -11.11 25.25
C PRO A 40 -1.23 -11.67 24.51
N TRP A 41 -1.46 -12.72 23.71
CA TRP A 41 -0.39 -13.39 22.94
C TRP A 41 -0.08 -12.67 21.61
N ILE A 42 -0.90 -11.69 21.22
CA ILE A 42 -0.70 -10.81 20.07
C ILE A 42 -0.56 -9.38 20.58
N LYS A 43 0.57 -8.74 20.27
CA LYS A 43 0.91 -7.35 20.61
C LYS A 43 1.23 -6.57 19.33
N ALA A 44 0.19 -6.13 18.63
CA ALA A 44 0.29 -5.49 17.32
C ALA A 44 1.19 -4.23 17.34
N GLU A 45 1.24 -3.53 18.46
CA GLU A 45 2.05 -2.34 18.71
C GLU A 45 3.57 -2.58 18.66
N LYS A 46 4.05 -3.85 18.62
CA LYS A 46 5.47 -4.20 18.63
C LYS A 46 6.12 -4.41 17.25
N ALA A 47 5.41 -4.06 16.17
CA ALA A 47 5.97 -4.10 14.82
C ALA A 47 5.38 -3.02 13.91
N SER A 48 6.03 -2.78 12.78
CA SER A 48 5.49 -1.90 11.74
C SER A 48 4.28 -2.54 11.06
N THR A 49 3.37 -1.68 10.60
CA THR A 49 2.17 -2.09 9.85
C THR A 49 2.50 -3.00 8.67
N GLN A 50 3.53 -2.68 7.89
CA GLN A 50 3.94 -3.50 6.75
C GLN A 50 4.37 -4.90 7.19
N ALA A 51 5.19 -5.02 8.24
CA ALA A 51 5.64 -6.32 8.71
C ALA A 51 4.47 -7.18 9.21
N ILE A 52 3.52 -6.57 9.94
CA ILE A 52 2.29 -7.24 10.39
C ILE A 52 1.49 -7.75 9.19
N ILE A 53 1.27 -6.90 8.19
CA ILE A 53 0.57 -7.27 6.95
C ILE A 53 1.25 -8.46 6.27
N ASP A 54 2.56 -8.40 6.04
CA ASP A 54 3.33 -9.44 5.33
C ASP A 54 3.25 -10.79 6.08
N GLN A 55 3.34 -10.75 7.40
CA GLN A 55 3.22 -11.96 8.22
C GLN A 55 1.78 -12.51 8.17
N VAL A 56 0.76 -11.67 8.30
CA VAL A 56 -0.64 -12.10 8.27
C VAL A 56 -0.99 -12.74 6.93
N PHE A 57 -0.50 -12.20 5.80
CA PHE A 57 -0.63 -12.82 4.48
C PHE A 57 0.10 -14.16 4.35
N ALA A 58 1.16 -14.39 5.13
CA ALA A 58 1.86 -15.66 5.17
C ALA A 58 1.14 -16.74 6.02
N CYS A 59 -0.03 -16.46 6.61
CA CYS A 59 -0.80 -17.44 7.37
C CYS A 59 -1.50 -18.45 6.44
N PRO A 60 -1.06 -19.72 6.38
CA PRO A 60 -1.57 -20.69 5.40
C PRO A 60 -3.03 -21.09 5.68
N SER A 61 -3.48 -20.94 6.93
CA SER A 61 -4.81 -21.35 7.35
C SER A 61 -5.83 -20.21 7.34
N GLY A 62 -5.41 -18.98 7.06
CA GLY A 62 -6.26 -17.80 7.15
C GLY A 62 -6.77 -17.48 8.56
N ALA A 63 -6.15 -18.06 9.61
CA ALA A 63 -6.50 -17.77 11.00
C ALA A 63 -6.14 -16.34 11.43
N LEU A 64 -5.22 -15.71 10.70
CA LEU A 64 -4.89 -14.30 10.83
C LEU A 64 -5.41 -13.59 9.59
N SER A 65 -6.07 -12.45 9.79
CA SER A 65 -6.48 -11.54 8.72
C SER A 65 -6.35 -10.10 9.19
N ILE A 66 -6.34 -9.13 8.27
CA ILE A 66 -6.30 -7.71 8.61
C ILE A 66 -7.68 -7.10 8.38
N LYS A 67 -8.27 -6.53 9.43
CA LYS A 67 -9.40 -5.60 9.34
C LYS A 67 -8.81 -4.21 9.10
N GLY A 68 -8.95 -3.72 7.87
CA GLY A 68 -8.41 -2.43 7.44
C GLY A 68 -7.35 -2.46 6.33
N ASN A 69 -6.95 -3.64 5.83
CA ASN A 69 -6.11 -3.75 4.64
C ASN A 69 -6.88 -4.50 3.55
N GLN A 70 -7.67 -3.75 2.80
CA GLN A 70 -8.24 -4.25 1.56
C GLN A 70 -7.08 -4.42 0.56
N PRO A 71 -6.96 -5.56 -0.15
CA PRO A 71 -5.92 -5.74 -1.15
C PRO A 71 -6.01 -4.62 -2.19
N THR A 72 -5.09 -3.65 -2.10
CA THR A 72 -4.96 -2.58 -3.07
C THR A 72 -3.99 -3.02 -4.15
N LYS A 73 -4.46 -3.09 -5.40
CA LYS A 73 -3.63 -3.39 -6.57
C LYS A 73 -3.42 -2.12 -7.38
N ILE A 74 -2.19 -1.81 -7.76
CA ILE A 74 -1.90 -0.75 -8.73
C ILE A 74 -1.57 -1.42 -10.07
N ALA A 75 -2.22 -0.97 -11.14
CA ALA A 75 -1.92 -1.38 -12.51
C ALA A 75 -1.44 -0.15 -13.29
N ARG A 76 -0.44 -0.35 -14.16
CA ARG A 76 0.01 0.67 -15.11
C ARG A 76 -0.46 0.28 -16.51
N GLU A 77 -1.04 1.24 -17.20
CA GLU A 77 -1.45 1.14 -18.60
C GLU A 77 -0.75 2.25 -19.38
N ASP A 78 -0.18 1.94 -20.53
CA ASP A 78 0.63 2.87 -21.34
C ASP A 78 0.44 2.57 -22.83
N ASP A 79 0.21 3.62 -23.64
CA ASP A 79 0.03 3.52 -25.10
C ASP A 79 1.22 4.12 -25.90
N GLY A 80 2.32 4.46 -25.23
CA GLY A 80 3.49 5.12 -25.80
C GLY A 80 3.37 6.64 -25.96
N LYS A 81 2.18 7.23 -25.79
CA LYS A 81 1.96 8.69 -25.80
C LYS A 81 1.46 9.21 -24.46
N LYS A 82 0.60 8.43 -23.81
CA LYS A 82 0.06 8.67 -22.48
C LYS A 82 -0.11 7.34 -21.74
N GLY A 83 -0.38 7.45 -20.46
CA GLY A 83 -0.68 6.30 -19.64
C GLY A 83 -1.36 6.70 -18.35
N ARG A 84 -1.63 5.68 -17.51
CA ARG A 84 -2.14 5.89 -16.17
C ARG A 84 -1.64 4.83 -15.20
N PHE A 85 -1.61 5.21 -13.93
CA PHE A 85 -1.57 4.29 -12.81
C PHE A 85 -2.96 4.25 -12.20
N ALA A 86 -3.61 3.09 -12.24
CA ALA A 86 -4.94 2.87 -11.66
C ALA A 86 -4.81 2.04 -10.39
N ILE A 87 -5.46 2.48 -9.31
CA ILE A 87 -5.50 1.74 -8.04
C ILE A 87 -6.87 1.11 -7.86
N TYR A 88 -6.87 -0.18 -7.53
CA TYR A 88 -8.06 -0.98 -7.30
C TYR A 88 -8.10 -1.44 -5.86
N GLU A 89 -9.25 -1.37 -5.23
CA GLU A 89 -9.53 -1.90 -3.90
C GLU A 89 -10.59 -3.00 -4.06
N ASN A 90 -10.28 -4.24 -3.67
CA ASN A 90 -11.18 -5.39 -3.87
C ASN A 90 -11.65 -5.57 -5.35
N GLY A 91 -10.82 -5.18 -6.30
CA GLY A 91 -11.13 -5.22 -7.74
C GLY A 91 -11.99 -4.06 -8.24
N ILE A 92 -12.44 -3.15 -7.37
CA ILE A 92 -13.16 -1.93 -7.74
C ILE A 92 -12.15 -0.82 -7.98
N LEU A 93 -12.31 -0.07 -9.08
CA LEU A 93 -11.47 1.09 -9.36
C LEU A 93 -11.68 2.13 -8.24
N ALA A 94 -10.60 2.44 -7.52
CA ALA A 94 -10.60 3.35 -6.40
C ALA A 94 -9.97 4.71 -6.75
N GLY A 95 -9.26 4.80 -7.88
CA GLY A 95 -8.71 6.05 -8.38
C GLY A 95 -7.73 5.83 -9.53
N GLU A 96 -7.34 6.92 -10.17
CA GLU A 96 -6.33 6.91 -11.21
C GLU A 96 -5.43 8.15 -11.18
N MET A 97 -4.22 7.99 -11.71
CA MET A 97 -3.26 9.05 -11.95
C MET A 97 -2.83 8.95 -13.41
N THR A 98 -3.12 9.96 -14.22
CA THR A 98 -2.77 9.99 -15.65
C THR A 98 -1.46 10.71 -15.88
N TYR A 99 -0.79 10.34 -16.96
CA TYR A 99 0.39 11.04 -17.43
C TYR A 99 0.49 11.07 -18.95
N THR A 100 1.27 12.02 -19.45
CA THR A 100 1.64 12.18 -20.87
C THR A 100 3.15 12.18 -21.04
N TRP A 101 3.65 11.48 -22.05
CA TRP A 101 5.09 11.47 -22.35
C TRP A 101 5.54 12.82 -22.90
N ALA A 102 6.67 13.32 -22.41
CA ALA A 102 7.29 14.57 -22.82
C ALA A 102 8.74 14.29 -23.29
N GLY A 103 8.83 13.66 -24.46
CA GLY A 103 10.06 13.10 -24.99
C GLY A 103 10.40 11.74 -24.37
N GLU A 104 11.62 11.26 -24.61
CA GLU A 104 12.00 9.87 -24.29
C GLU A 104 12.28 9.62 -22.80
N LYS A 105 12.63 10.68 -22.05
CA LYS A 105 13.12 10.56 -20.66
C LYS A 105 12.23 11.26 -19.64
N LYS A 106 11.07 11.78 -20.04
CA LYS A 106 10.19 12.52 -19.14
C LYS A 106 8.73 12.18 -19.37
N PHE A 107 7.95 12.22 -18.30
CA PHE A 107 6.49 12.27 -18.40
C PHE A 107 5.91 13.30 -17.45
N ILE A 108 4.76 13.83 -17.84
CA ILE A 108 4.03 14.87 -17.15
C ILE A 108 2.88 14.20 -16.41
N ILE A 109 2.79 14.37 -15.09
CA ILE A 109 1.60 13.95 -14.34
C ILE A 109 0.57 15.08 -14.46
N ASP A 110 -0.45 14.87 -15.29
CA ASP A 110 -1.47 15.88 -15.61
C ASP A 110 -2.72 15.80 -14.72
N HIS A 111 -3.12 14.60 -14.29
CA HIS A 111 -4.26 14.44 -13.39
C HIS A 111 -4.05 13.34 -12.34
N THR A 112 -4.67 13.52 -11.18
CA THR A 112 -4.72 12.52 -10.11
C THR A 112 -6.08 12.64 -9.42
N GLY A 113 -6.86 11.57 -9.49
CA GLY A 113 -8.21 11.50 -8.96
C GLY A 113 -8.42 10.25 -8.13
N VAL A 114 -9.29 10.34 -7.13
CA VAL A 114 -9.73 9.21 -6.30
C VAL A 114 -11.24 9.16 -6.41
N GLU A 115 -11.78 7.97 -6.63
CA GLU A 115 -13.21 7.75 -6.78
C GLU A 115 -13.95 8.06 -5.46
N PRO A 116 -15.21 8.52 -5.54
CA PRO A 116 -16.02 8.75 -4.35
C PRO A 116 -16.15 7.50 -3.48
N GLY A 117 -15.98 7.66 -2.16
CA GLY A 117 -15.95 6.56 -1.18
C GLY A 117 -14.57 5.97 -0.92
N PHE A 118 -13.55 6.37 -1.69
CA PHE A 118 -12.16 5.98 -1.49
C PHE A 118 -11.27 7.15 -1.04
N GLU A 119 -11.85 8.32 -0.74
CA GLU A 119 -11.12 9.50 -0.28
C GLU A 119 -10.50 9.28 1.10
N ARG A 120 -9.45 10.06 1.41
CA ARG A 120 -8.70 9.99 2.68
C ARG A 120 -8.04 8.63 2.99
N LYS A 121 -8.09 7.65 2.07
CA LYS A 121 -7.34 6.38 2.16
C LYS A 121 -5.89 6.48 1.66
N GLY A 122 -5.45 7.67 1.23
CA GLY A 122 -4.10 7.92 0.74
C GLY A 122 -3.82 7.39 -0.68
N TYR A 123 -4.85 7.09 -1.47
CA TYR A 123 -4.72 6.44 -2.78
C TYR A 123 -4.05 7.30 -3.84
N GLY A 124 -4.34 8.61 -3.87
CA GLY A 124 -3.60 9.55 -4.71
C GLY A 124 -2.09 9.49 -4.45
N LYS A 125 -1.69 9.50 -3.17
CA LYS A 125 -0.28 9.40 -2.77
C LYS A 125 0.36 8.07 -3.20
N LYS A 126 -0.35 6.94 -3.02
CA LYS A 126 0.13 5.62 -3.45
C LYS A 126 0.39 5.57 -4.96
N MET A 127 -0.47 6.17 -5.77
CA MET A 127 -0.29 6.21 -7.23
C MET A 127 0.88 7.10 -7.64
N VAL A 128 1.03 8.28 -7.04
CA VAL A 128 2.20 9.16 -7.27
C VAL A 128 3.49 8.44 -6.90
N TYR A 129 3.51 7.68 -5.80
CA TYR A 129 4.69 6.92 -5.37
C TYR A 129 5.02 5.79 -6.34
N ALA A 130 4.01 5.10 -6.86
CA ALA A 130 4.20 4.11 -7.91
C ALA A 130 4.82 4.74 -9.18
N ALA A 131 4.36 5.93 -9.57
CA ALA A 131 4.94 6.68 -10.68
C ALA A 131 6.41 7.10 -10.42
N VAL A 132 6.73 7.55 -9.20
CA VAL A 132 8.11 7.88 -8.80
C VAL A 132 9.02 6.66 -8.86
N ASN A 133 8.58 5.52 -8.32
CA ASN A 133 9.37 4.29 -8.36
C ASN A 133 9.60 3.85 -9.81
N TYR A 134 8.55 3.86 -10.63
CA TYR A 134 8.69 3.59 -12.06
C TYR A 134 9.70 4.53 -12.73
N ALA A 135 9.67 5.83 -12.42
CA ALA A 135 10.63 6.77 -12.97
C ALA A 135 12.07 6.47 -12.51
N LYS A 136 12.28 6.16 -11.23
CA LYS A 136 13.60 5.78 -10.68
C LYS A 136 14.14 4.52 -11.36
N ASP A 137 13.33 3.48 -11.44
CA ASP A 137 13.72 2.17 -11.98
C ASP A 137 14.08 2.25 -13.48
N ASN A 138 13.52 3.23 -14.19
CA ASN A 138 13.72 3.42 -15.63
C ASN A 138 14.58 4.65 -15.99
N GLY A 139 15.16 5.34 -15.00
CA GLY A 139 15.98 6.54 -15.23
C GLY A 139 15.23 7.69 -15.91
N LEU A 140 13.94 7.85 -15.60
CA LEU A 140 13.05 8.87 -16.14
C LEU A 140 12.88 10.04 -15.15
N TYR A 141 12.39 11.17 -15.68
CA TYR A 141 12.02 12.35 -14.91
C TYR A 141 10.51 12.60 -14.95
N ILE A 142 10.02 13.27 -13.91
CA ILE A 142 8.60 13.59 -13.72
C ILE A 142 8.41 15.12 -13.68
N ILE A 143 7.42 15.60 -14.43
CA ILE A 143 6.93 16.98 -14.36
C ILE A 143 5.52 16.96 -13.73
N PRO A 144 5.35 17.32 -12.45
CA PRO A 144 4.07 17.24 -11.77
C PRO A 144 3.21 18.50 -12.02
N LEU A 145 2.46 18.54 -13.12
CA LEU A 145 1.56 19.67 -13.40
C LEU A 145 0.25 19.59 -12.62
N CYS A 146 -0.22 18.39 -12.29
CA CYS A 146 -1.35 18.21 -11.39
C CYS A 146 -1.03 18.88 -10.04
N PRO A 147 -1.89 19.80 -9.52
CA PRO A 147 -1.65 20.46 -8.25
C PRO A 147 -1.48 19.49 -7.08
N PHE A 148 -2.22 18.37 -7.10
CA PHE A 148 -2.09 17.31 -6.11
C PHE A 148 -0.70 16.67 -6.16
N ALA A 149 -0.26 16.24 -7.34
CA ALA A 149 1.06 15.63 -7.51
C ALA A 149 2.16 16.60 -7.07
N LYS A 150 2.07 17.86 -7.50
CA LYS A 150 3.02 18.92 -7.10
C LYS A 150 3.13 19.03 -5.57
N ALA A 151 1.99 19.12 -4.88
CA ALA A 151 1.96 19.19 -3.42
C ALA A 151 2.58 17.94 -2.76
N GLU A 152 2.40 16.74 -3.32
CA GLU A 152 2.99 15.52 -2.78
C GLU A 152 4.52 15.46 -2.93
N PHE A 153 5.06 15.99 -4.05
CA PHE A 153 6.49 16.16 -4.25
C PHE A 153 7.10 17.22 -3.30
N GLU A 154 6.40 18.33 -3.08
CA GLU A 154 6.85 19.39 -2.16
C GLU A 154 6.90 18.92 -0.70
N LYS A 155 5.96 18.06 -0.29
CA LYS A 155 5.90 17.52 1.08
C LYS A 155 6.94 16.42 1.37
N ASN A 156 7.50 15.77 0.36
CA ASN A 156 8.43 14.65 0.55
C ASN A 156 9.74 14.86 -0.22
N ALA A 157 10.74 15.39 0.50
CA ALA A 157 12.07 15.65 -0.06
C ALA A 157 12.73 14.44 -0.74
N THR A 158 12.41 13.21 -0.30
CA THR A 158 12.93 11.95 -0.87
C THR A 158 12.37 11.59 -2.26
N LEU A 159 11.32 12.28 -2.71
CA LEU A 159 10.76 12.15 -4.06
C LEU A 159 11.40 13.11 -5.07
N GLY A 160 12.13 14.13 -4.59
CA GLY A 160 12.67 15.20 -5.44
C GLY A 160 13.71 14.75 -6.46
N ASN A 161 14.33 13.58 -6.28
CA ASN A 161 15.41 13.08 -7.13
C ASN A 161 15.00 12.77 -8.59
N VAL A 162 13.70 12.75 -8.89
CA VAL A 162 13.16 12.54 -10.25
C VAL A 162 12.52 13.79 -10.86
N LEU A 163 12.60 14.95 -10.20
CA LEU A 163 12.03 16.19 -10.72
C LEU A 163 12.94 16.84 -11.78
N LYS A 164 12.33 17.47 -12.79
CA LYS A 164 13.03 18.26 -13.82
C LYS A 164 12.18 19.37 -14.39
#